data_AF-A0A2V9U4K1-F1
#
_entry.id   AF-A0A2V9U4K1-F1
#
_cell.length_a   1.000
_cell.length_b   1.000
_cell.length_c   1.000
_cell.angle_alpha   90.00
_cell.angle_beta   90.00
_cell.angle_gamma   90.00
#
_symmetry.space_group_name_H-M   'P 1'
#
loop_
_entity.id
_entity.type
_entity.pdbx_description
1 polymer ?
#
loop_
_entity_poly.entity_id
_entity_poly.type
_entity_poly.pdbx_seq_one_letter_code
_entity_poly.pdbx_strand_id
1 'polypeptide(L)'
;MPEASPRKAVRFGAFEVDLVSGELRKNGTRIRLQEQPFRVLAMLLERPGEMVAREDLHSKLWPDDTFVDFDHGLNTAVNKLREALGDAAANPRFVQTVARRGYRFIAPVQVNGNPAAPAAEDTPAPLSPEPAPPSPIDLHPELEIPIPRRSLTRGLFILIQIMYLIFYLAALFRWLEVHRIADSFLPGWGATAIVTAVLVTAGIGIPLRCYLISGVAFDHLRLGEKFQRLYPAILVIDELWAIAPFLLAEKIGFGAAFAATAGLLYLPFSERSLIRMAYRN
;
A
#
# COMPACT_ATOMS: atom_id res chain seq x y z
N MET A 1 -37.03 -10.78 33.88
CA MET A 1 -35.63 -10.98 33.48
C MET A 1 -35.66 -11.83 32.22
N PRO A 2 -35.27 -11.36 31.02
CA PRO A 2 -35.42 -12.20 29.84
C PRO A 2 -34.24 -13.18 29.74
N GLU A 3 -34.59 -14.45 29.63
CA GLU A 3 -33.72 -15.61 29.44
C GLU A 3 -32.81 -15.45 28.23
N ALA A 4 -31.51 -15.68 28.43
CA ALA A 4 -30.54 -15.72 27.35
C ALA A 4 -30.73 -17.02 26.55
N SER A 5 -31.25 -16.91 25.33
CA SER A 5 -31.15 -17.97 24.31
C SER A 5 -29.71 -18.51 24.25
N PRO A 6 -29.48 -19.78 23.87
CA PRO A 6 -28.14 -20.35 23.75
C PRO A 6 -27.39 -19.62 22.62
N ARG A 7 -26.81 -18.47 22.95
CA ARG A 7 -25.96 -17.69 22.06
C ARG A 7 -24.75 -18.57 21.78
N LYS A 8 -24.40 -18.77 20.51
CA LYS A 8 -23.09 -19.29 20.10
C LYS A 8 -22.04 -18.22 20.43
N ALA A 9 -21.84 -18.01 21.72
CA ALA A 9 -20.87 -17.11 22.30
C ALA A 9 -19.56 -17.88 22.39
N VAL A 10 -18.57 -17.37 21.66
CA VAL A 10 -17.23 -17.92 21.59
C VAL A 10 -16.34 -17.08 22.49
N ARG A 11 -15.64 -17.71 23.43
CA ARG A 11 -14.75 -17.02 24.37
C ARG A 11 -13.30 -17.39 24.10
N PHE A 12 -12.41 -16.41 24.13
CA PHE A 12 -10.97 -16.63 24.05
C PHE A 12 -10.24 -15.54 24.85
N GLY A 13 -9.36 -15.94 25.77
CA GLY A 13 -8.68 -15.01 26.67
C GLY A 13 -9.65 -14.07 27.40
N ALA A 14 -9.51 -12.76 27.22
CA ALA A 14 -10.36 -11.72 27.80
C ALA A 14 -11.55 -11.30 26.91
N PHE A 15 -11.74 -11.98 25.77
CA PHE A 15 -12.70 -11.60 24.75
C PHE A 15 -13.88 -12.57 24.68
N GLU A 16 -15.05 -12.00 24.40
CA GLU A 16 -16.28 -12.71 24.12
C GLU A 16 -16.80 -12.25 22.76
N VAL A 17 -17.09 -13.20 21.88
CA VAL A 17 -17.65 -12.95 20.55
C VAL A 17 -19.01 -13.60 20.47
N ASP A 18 -20.01 -12.81 20.11
CA ASP A 18 -21.33 -13.33 19.76
C ASP A 18 -21.45 -13.38 18.23
N LEU A 19 -21.38 -14.60 17.68
CA LEU A 19 -21.44 -14.85 16.25
C LEU A 19 -22.82 -14.52 15.64
N VAL A 20 -23.88 -14.43 16.46
CA VAL A 20 -25.24 -14.11 16.00
C VAL A 20 -25.47 -12.61 15.95
N SER A 21 -25.08 -11.89 17.01
CA SER A 21 -25.27 -10.43 17.09
C SER A 21 -24.17 -9.62 16.41
N GLY A 22 -23.03 -10.24 16.05
CA GLY A 22 -21.93 -9.54 15.42
C GLY A 22 -21.07 -8.72 16.40
N GLU A 23 -21.18 -9.02 17.70
CA GLU A 23 -20.57 -8.20 18.76
C GLU A 23 -19.31 -8.84 19.33
N LEU A 24 -18.23 -8.04 19.42
CA LEU A 24 -17.01 -8.35 20.14
C LEU A 24 -17.01 -7.58 21.48
N ARG A 25 -16.73 -8.26 22.58
CA ARG A 25 -16.60 -7.67 23.91
C ARG A 25 -15.26 -8.05 24.53
N LYS A 26 -14.67 -7.15 25.30
CA LYS A 26 -13.47 -7.41 26.12
C LYS A 26 -13.79 -7.06 27.56
N ASN A 27 -13.68 -8.02 28.47
CA ASN A 27 -14.06 -7.85 29.88
C ASN A 27 -15.46 -7.23 30.07
N GLY A 28 -16.43 -7.61 29.23
CA GLY A 28 -17.80 -7.07 29.25
C GLY A 28 -18.03 -5.76 28.49
N THR A 29 -16.98 -4.99 28.18
CA THR A 29 -17.05 -3.76 27.38
C THR A 29 -17.14 -4.09 25.89
N ARG A 30 -18.12 -3.51 25.19
CA ARG A 30 -18.28 -3.68 23.73
C ARG A 30 -17.15 -2.99 22.97
N ILE A 31 -16.48 -3.73 22.07
CA ILE A 31 -15.51 -3.20 21.11
C ILE A 31 -16.21 -3.11 19.75
N ARG A 32 -16.21 -1.92 19.16
CA ARG A 32 -16.76 -1.72 17.82
C ARG A 32 -15.78 -2.26 16.78
N LEU A 33 -16.10 -3.41 16.21
CA LEU A 33 -15.35 -3.98 15.08
C LEU A 33 -16.14 -3.75 13.78
N GLN A 34 -15.44 -3.39 12.71
CA GLN A 34 -16.06 -3.25 11.39
C GLN A 34 -16.48 -4.63 10.86
N GLU A 35 -17.45 -4.67 9.96
CA GLU A 35 -18.06 -5.91 9.47
C GLU A 35 -17.05 -6.87 8.83
N GLN A 36 -16.15 -6.37 7.98
CA GLN A 36 -15.12 -7.20 7.32
C GLN A 36 -14.13 -7.84 8.32
N PRO A 37 -13.46 -7.08 9.21
CA PRO A 37 -12.64 -7.66 10.28
C PRO A 37 -13.41 -8.66 11.17
N PHE A 38 -14.69 -8.40 11.45
CA PHE A 38 -15.53 -9.30 12.23
C PHE A 38 -15.77 -10.62 11.49
N ARG A 39 -16.09 -10.58 10.19
CA ARG A 39 -16.24 -11.78 9.35
C ARG A 39 -14.95 -12.60 9.30
N VAL A 40 -13.78 -11.95 9.20
CA VAL A 40 -12.47 -12.62 9.30
C VAL A 40 -12.34 -13.36 10.65
N LEU A 41 -12.63 -12.67 11.76
CA LEU A 41 -12.59 -13.27 13.09
C LEU A 41 -13.55 -14.46 13.22
N ALA A 42 -14.78 -14.32 12.73
CA ALA A 42 -15.77 -15.40 12.77
C ALA A 42 -15.29 -16.65 12.04
N MET A 43 -14.71 -16.52 10.84
CA MET A 43 -14.14 -17.64 10.08
C MET A 43 -12.97 -18.30 10.80
N LEU A 44 -12.10 -17.50 11.42
CA LEU A 44 -10.97 -18.00 12.21
C LEU A 44 -11.42 -18.72 13.49
N LEU A 45 -12.54 -18.30 14.08
CA LEU A 45 -13.14 -18.92 15.27
C LEU A 45 -14.01 -20.14 14.95
N GLU A 46 -14.49 -20.29 13.72
CA GLU A 46 -15.18 -21.51 13.25
C GLU A 46 -14.22 -22.72 13.23
N ARG A 47 -12.93 -22.47 12.95
CA ARG A 47 -11.88 -23.52 12.88
C ARG A 47 -10.64 -23.11 13.69
N PRO A 48 -10.73 -23.06 15.04
CA PRO A 48 -9.62 -22.62 15.87
C PRO A 48 -8.44 -23.60 15.78
N GLY A 49 -7.22 -23.09 15.69
CA GLY A 49 -6.01 -23.89 15.52
C GLY A 49 -5.71 -24.31 14.08
N GLU A 50 -6.70 -24.29 13.18
CA GLU A 50 -6.51 -24.60 11.76
C GLU A 50 -6.08 -23.37 10.97
N MET A 51 -5.38 -23.61 9.86
CA MET A 51 -5.07 -22.54 8.91
C MET A 51 -6.27 -22.35 7.99
N VAL A 52 -6.80 -21.14 7.94
CA VAL A 52 -7.76 -20.73 6.93
C VAL A 52 -7.00 -20.14 5.75
N ALA A 53 -7.19 -20.71 4.57
CA ALA A 53 -6.50 -20.30 3.35
C ALA A 53 -6.95 -18.89 2.91
N ARG A 54 -6.08 -18.18 2.19
CA ARG A 54 -6.43 -16.87 1.63
C ARG A 54 -7.63 -16.98 0.68
N GLU A 55 -7.69 -18.01 -0.13
CA GLU A 55 -8.74 -18.26 -1.12
C GLU A 55 -10.11 -18.50 -0.44
N ASP A 56 -10.12 -19.17 0.71
CA ASP A 56 -11.34 -19.38 1.51
C ASP A 56 -11.83 -18.07 2.14
N LEU A 57 -10.91 -17.24 2.62
CA LEU A 57 -11.23 -15.90 3.14
C LEU A 57 -11.76 -15.01 2.01
N HIS A 58 -11.23 -15.15 0.80
CA HIS A 58 -11.68 -14.42 -0.39
C HIS A 58 -13.14 -14.68 -0.70
N SER A 59 -13.46 -15.94 -1.00
CA SER A 59 -14.81 -16.34 -1.43
C SER A 59 -15.91 -15.95 -0.44
N LYS A 60 -15.60 -15.93 0.87
CA LYS A 60 -16.58 -15.65 1.93
C LYS A 60 -16.67 -14.16 2.31
N LEU A 61 -15.62 -13.35 2.07
CA LEU A 61 -15.64 -11.90 2.32
C LEU A 61 -16.12 -11.10 1.12
N TRP A 62 -15.78 -11.53 -0.09
CA TRP A 62 -16.09 -10.87 -1.35
C TRP A 62 -16.68 -11.91 -2.31
N PRO A 63 -18.02 -12.02 -2.42
CA PRO A 63 -18.66 -12.78 -3.47
C PRO A 63 -18.24 -12.21 -4.85
N ASP A 64 -18.22 -13.07 -5.87
CA ASP A 64 -17.57 -12.97 -7.21
C ASP A 64 -17.80 -11.69 -8.06
N ASP A 65 -18.41 -10.64 -7.52
CA ASP A 65 -18.78 -9.40 -8.19
C ASP A 65 -18.18 -8.13 -7.53
N THR A 66 -17.24 -8.28 -6.58
CA THR A 66 -16.58 -7.14 -5.91
C THR A 66 -15.15 -6.90 -6.42
N PHE A 67 -14.97 -5.84 -7.22
CA PHE A 67 -13.66 -5.42 -7.74
C PHE A 67 -12.86 -4.62 -6.69
N VAL A 68 -12.20 -5.30 -5.74
CA VAL A 68 -11.29 -4.69 -4.74
C VAL A 68 -9.97 -5.46 -4.73
N ASP A 69 -8.83 -4.79 -4.47
CA ASP A 69 -7.54 -5.47 -4.21
C ASP A 69 -7.72 -6.37 -2.97
N PHE A 70 -7.93 -7.66 -3.22
CA PHE A 70 -8.26 -8.66 -2.23
C PHE A 70 -7.18 -8.78 -1.15
N ASP A 71 -5.90 -8.84 -1.56
CA ASP A 71 -4.79 -8.97 -0.62
C ASP A 71 -4.66 -7.72 0.25
N HIS A 72 -4.88 -6.53 -0.32
CA HIS A 72 -4.88 -5.29 0.45
C HIS A 72 -6.08 -5.22 1.41
N GLY A 73 -7.28 -5.59 0.95
CA GLY A 73 -8.49 -5.64 1.75
C GLY A 73 -8.38 -6.61 2.91
N LEU A 74 -7.86 -7.82 2.66
CA LEU A 74 -7.65 -8.84 3.67
C LEU A 74 -6.60 -8.41 4.70
N ASN A 75 -5.46 -7.87 4.25
CA ASN A 75 -4.44 -7.35 5.15
C ASN A 75 -4.97 -6.20 6.04
N THR A 76 -5.77 -5.30 5.45
CA THR A 76 -6.40 -4.20 6.19
C THR A 76 -7.41 -4.72 7.21
N ALA A 77 -8.22 -5.71 6.83
CA ALA A 77 -9.19 -6.34 7.72
C ALA A 77 -8.49 -7.04 8.90
N VAL A 78 -7.43 -7.78 8.63
CA VAL A 78 -6.63 -8.47 9.66
C VAL A 78 -5.90 -7.47 10.58
N ASN A 79 -5.37 -6.36 10.04
CA ASN A 79 -4.73 -5.34 10.87
C ASN A 79 -5.72 -4.65 11.81
N LYS A 80 -6.91 -4.28 11.32
CA LYS A 80 -7.98 -3.74 12.17
C LYS A 80 -8.47 -4.75 13.21
N LEU A 81 -8.51 -6.03 12.86
CA LEU A 81 -8.79 -7.10 13.81
C LEU A 81 -7.72 -7.16 14.90
N ARG A 82 -6.45 -7.10 14.54
CA ARG A 82 -5.34 -7.08 15.49
C ARG A 82 -5.38 -5.86 16.41
N GLU A 83 -5.66 -4.68 15.87
CA GLU A 83 -5.84 -3.46 16.68
C GLU A 83 -6.98 -3.62 17.70
N ALA A 84 -8.12 -4.17 17.30
CA ALA A 84 -9.26 -4.42 18.19
C ALA A 84 -8.95 -5.46 19.29
N LEU A 85 -8.12 -6.47 18.97
CA LEU A 85 -7.68 -7.49 19.92
C LEU A 85 -6.46 -7.07 20.74
N GLY A 86 -5.81 -5.95 20.41
CA GLY A 86 -4.53 -5.56 20.98
C GLY A 86 -3.40 -6.55 20.66
N ASP A 87 -3.46 -7.16 19.47
CA ASP A 87 -2.52 -8.15 18.97
C ASP A 87 -1.49 -7.50 18.04
N ALA A 88 -0.28 -8.07 17.96
CA ALA A 88 0.80 -7.57 17.11
C ALA A 88 1.25 -8.64 16.12
N ALA A 89 1.45 -8.26 14.84
CA ALA A 89 1.93 -9.20 13.83
C ALA A 89 3.33 -9.77 14.15
N ALA A 90 4.17 -9.00 14.85
CA ALA A 90 5.50 -9.41 15.28
C ALA A 90 5.50 -10.37 16.50
N ASN A 91 4.44 -10.37 17.30
CA ASN A 91 4.27 -11.28 18.43
C ASN A 91 2.79 -11.70 18.53
N PRO A 92 2.32 -12.60 17.64
CA PRO A 92 0.91 -12.91 17.54
C PRO A 92 0.46 -13.69 18.77
N ARG A 93 -0.57 -13.18 19.45
CA ARG A 93 -1.24 -13.82 20.59
C ARG A 93 -2.55 -14.47 20.22
N PHE A 94 -3.23 -13.96 19.18
CA PHE A 94 -4.54 -14.44 18.75
C PHE A 94 -4.52 -14.85 17.28
N VAL A 95 -3.99 -14.00 16.40
CA VAL A 95 -4.02 -14.21 14.94
C VAL A 95 -2.61 -14.30 14.36
N GLN A 96 -2.19 -15.53 14.05
CA GLN A 96 -0.92 -15.83 13.41
C GLN A 96 -1.04 -15.71 11.88
N THR A 97 -0.10 -15.00 11.25
CA THR A 97 0.05 -15.00 9.79
C THR A 97 0.87 -16.22 9.37
N VAL A 98 0.32 -17.06 8.48
CA VAL A 98 1.08 -18.11 7.80
C VAL A 98 1.48 -17.58 6.41
N ALA A 99 2.77 -17.29 6.24
CA ALA A 99 3.30 -16.66 5.03
C ALA A 99 2.82 -17.39 3.76
N ARG A 100 2.29 -16.63 2.79
CA ARG A 100 1.78 -17.09 1.49
C ARG A 100 0.65 -18.13 1.52
N ARG A 101 0.13 -18.52 2.70
CA ARG A 101 -0.93 -19.54 2.80
C ARG A 101 -2.21 -19.01 3.42
N GLY A 102 -2.12 -18.20 4.48
CA GLY A 102 -3.32 -17.69 5.13
C GLY A 102 -3.12 -17.25 6.56
N TYR A 103 -4.15 -17.43 7.38
CA TYR A 103 -4.17 -17.02 8.78
C TYR A 103 -4.65 -18.15 9.68
N ARG A 104 -4.14 -18.17 10.90
CA ARG A 104 -4.50 -19.17 11.92
C ARG A 104 -4.86 -18.49 13.22
N PHE A 105 -5.94 -18.94 13.84
CA PHE A 105 -6.26 -18.56 15.21
C PHE A 105 -5.52 -19.47 16.19
N ILE A 106 -4.70 -18.90 17.06
CA ILE A 106 -3.79 -19.67 17.92
C ILE A 106 -4.16 -19.62 19.40
N ALA A 107 -5.13 -18.78 19.79
CA ALA A 107 -5.57 -18.72 21.18
C ALA A 107 -6.59 -19.84 21.49
N PRO A 108 -6.60 -20.39 22.73
CA PRO A 108 -7.58 -21.39 23.13
C PRO A 108 -8.99 -20.80 23.12
N VAL A 109 -9.90 -21.50 22.45
CA VAL A 109 -11.30 -21.09 22.24
C VAL A 109 -12.22 -21.99 23.08
N GLN A 110 -13.11 -21.38 23.86
CA GLN A 110 -14.18 -22.06 24.57
C GLN A 110 -15.52 -21.73 23.89
N VAL A 111 -16.22 -22.77 23.42
CA VAL A 111 -17.57 -22.62 22.83
C VAL A 111 -18.58 -23.10 23.85
N ASN A 112 -19.43 -22.20 24.34
CA ASN A 112 -20.49 -22.57 25.29
C ASN A 112 -21.65 -23.25 24.53
N GLY A 113 -21.60 -24.58 24.45
CA GLY A 113 -22.65 -25.38 23.80
C GLY A 113 -22.33 -26.88 23.74
N ASN A 114 -22.48 -27.54 24.89
CA ASN A 114 -22.39 -29.00 25.15
C ASN A 114 -20.97 -29.62 25.28
N PRO A 115 -20.69 -30.40 26.34
CA PRO A 115 -19.42 -31.06 26.57
C PRO A 115 -19.42 -32.48 25.97
N ALA A 116 -18.42 -32.78 25.15
CA ALA A 116 -17.96 -34.14 24.92
C ALA A 116 -16.45 -34.17 25.24
N ALA A 117 -16.16 -34.70 26.43
CA ALA A 117 -14.85 -34.95 27.04
C ALA A 117 -14.24 -36.28 26.49
N PRO A 118 -13.18 -36.88 27.08
CA PRO A 118 -12.08 -36.38 27.92
C PRO A 118 -10.67 -36.88 27.46
N ALA A 119 -9.67 -36.40 28.18
CA ALA A 119 -8.26 -36.81 28.30
C ALA A 119 -7.83 -38.26 27.91
N ALA A 120 -6.69 -38.33 27.22
CA ALA A 120 -5.59 -39.28 27.40
C ALA A 120 -4.38 -38.66 26.69
N GLU A 121 -3.12 -38.67 27.12
CA GLU A 121 -2.42 -39.12 28.32
C GLU A 121 -1.00 -38.51 28.18
N ASP A 122 -0.25 -38.51 29.28
CA ASP A 122 1.15 -38.07 29.41
C ASP A 122 2.06 -38.38 28.21
N THR A 123 2.80 -37.38 27.74
CA THR A 123 4.15 -37.56 27.18
C THR A 123 4.98 -36.30 27.49
N PRO A 124 6.23 -36.43 27.98
CA PRO A 124 6.99 -35.31 28.51
C PRO A 124 7.34 -34.30 27.41
N ALA A 125 7.36 -33.03 27.80
CA ALA A 125 7.79 -31.91 26.98
C ALA A 125 9.08 -32.23 26.18
N PRO A 126 9.09 -32.07 24.85
CA PRO A 126 10.31 -31.81 24.13
C PRO A 126 10.72 -30.37 24.43
N LEU A 127 11.94 -30.25 24.91
CA LEU A 127 12.71 -29.03 25.15
C LEU A 127 12.37 -27.92 24.16
N SER A 128 12.19 -26.71 24.70
CA SER A 128 12.12 -25.44 23.97
C SER A 128 12.87 -25.50 22.64
N PRO A 129 12.25 -25.16 21.49
CA PRO A 129 13.05 -24.85 20.33
C PRO A 129 13.89 -23.64 20.70
N GLU A 130 15.20 -23.86 20.72
CA GLU A 130 16.22 -22.82 20.61
C GLU A 130 15.72 -21.72 19.67
N PRO A 131 15.83 -20.44 20.04
CA PRO A 131 15.28 -19.35 19.25
C PRO A 131 15.80 -19.49 17.83
N ALA A 132 14.90 -19.81 16.90
CA ALA A 132 15.22 -19.92 15.50
C ALA A 132 15.96 -18.65 15.09
N PRO A 133 17.05 -18.76 14.30
CA PRO A 133 17.78 -17.58 13.86
C PRO A 133 16.78 -16.58 13.25
N PRO A 134 16.97 -15.27 13.48
CA PRO A 134 16.07 -14.26 12.96
C PRO A 134 15.83 -14.55 11.47
N SER A 135 14.56 -14.72 11.11
CA SER A 135 14.18 -15.05 9.74
C SER A 135 14.89 -14.08 8.79
N PRO A 136 15.49 -14.60 7.70
CA PRO A 136 16.26 -13.77 6.79
C PRO A 136 15.38 -12.62 6.34
N ILE A 137 15.88 -11.40 6.50
CA ILE A 137 15.31 -10.20 5.89
C ILE A 137 15.06 -10.56 4.43
N ASP A 138 13.84 -10.35 3.91
CA ASP A 138 13.55 -10.51 2.49
C ASP A 138 14.43 -9.51 1.72
N LEU A 139 15.61 -9.98 1.35
CA LEU A 139 16.67 -9.27 0.66
C LEU A 139 16.56 -9.65 -0.81
N HIS A 140 16.75 -8.67 -1.70
CA HIS A 140 16.84 -8.92 -3.13
C HIS A 140 17.94 -9.99 -3.38
N PRO A 141 17.68 -11.08 -4.12
CA PRO A 141 18.63 -12.19 -4.26
C PRO A 141 19.99 -11.83 -4.92
N GLU A 142 20.16 -10.58 -5.37
CA GLU A 142 21.43 -10.06 -5.88
C GLU A 142 21.96 -8.82 -5.14
N LEU A 143 21.13 -8.14 -4.33
CA LEU A 143 21.55 -7.00 -3.53
C LEU A 143 20.81 -7.08 -2.20
N GLU A 144 21.56 -7.21 -1.11
CA GLU A 144 21.09 -7.18 0.28
C GLU A 144 20.39 -5.84 0.65
N ILE A 145 19.27 -5.52 0.00
CA ILE A 145 18.45 -4.34 0.25
C ILE A 145 17.03 -4.81 0.65
N PRO A 146 16.45 -4.28 1.75
CA PRO A 146 15.08 -4.59 2.15
C PRO A 146 14.10 -4.23 1.03
N ILE A 147 13.19 -5.13 0.67
CA ILE A 147 12.11 -4.82 -0.29
C ILE A 147 11.30 -3.64 0.27
N PRO A 148 11.28 -2.48 -0.41
CA PRO A 148 10.61 -1.30 0.13
C PRO A 148 9.11 -1.55 0.25
N ARG A 149 8.51 -1.09 1.35
CA ARG A 149 7.06 -1.18 1.58
C ARG A 149 6.33 -0.57 0.37
N ARG A 150 5.34 -1.28 -0.19
CA ARG A 150 4.56 -0.86 -1.38
C ARG A 150 3.94 0.56 -1.22
N SER A 151 3.68 1.00 0.00
CA SER A 151 3.22 2.36 0.30
C SER A 151 4.29 3.43 0.12
N LEU A 152 5.56 3.12 0.42
CA LEU A 152 6.69 4.03 0.27
C LEU A 152 7.00 4.26 -1.20
N THR A 153 7.05 3.20 -2.03
CA THR A 153 7.31 3.34 -3.47
C THR A 153 6.21 4.13 -4.17
N ARG A 154 4.95 3.93 -3.77
CA ARG A 154 3.81 4.73 -4.24
C ARG A 154 3.89 6.19 -3.78
N GLY A 155 4.17 6.42 -2.50
CA GLY A 155 4.30 7.76 -1.95
C GLY A 155 5.39 8.55 -2.65
N LEU A 156 6.56 7.94 -2.88
CA LEU A 156 7.66 8.56 -3.59
C LEU A 156 7.31 8.84 -5.06
N PHE A 157 6.63 7.91 -5.73
CA PHE A 157 6.16 8.13 -7.09
C PHE A 157 5.17 9.30 -7.18
N ILE A 158 4.17 9.36 -6.29
CA ILE A 158 3.21 10.47 -6.22
C ILE A 158 3.90 11.80 -5.95
N LEU A 159 4.88 11.82 -5.03
CA LEU A 159 5.66 13.02 -4.72
C LEU A 159 6.37 13.56 -5.98
N ILE A 160 6.97 12.67 -6.77
CA ILE A 160 7.57 13.04 -8.06
C ILE A 160 6.52 13.62 -9.01
N GLN A 161 5.34 13.01 -9.12
CA GLN A 161 4.28 13.52 -10.01
C GLN A 161 3.81 14.92 -9.59
N ILE A 162 3.69 15.17 -8.28
CA ILE A 162 3.32 16.48 -7.73
C ILE A 162 4.39 17.53 -8.06
N MET A 163 5.67 17.17 -7.94
CA MET A 163 6.78 18.06 -8.31
C MET A 163 6.68 18.48 -9.79
N TYR A 164 6.47 17.55 -10.72
CA TYR A 164 6.28 17.88 -12.14
C TYR A 164 5.03 18.75 -12.37
N LEU A 165 3.94 18.47 -11.66
CA LEU A 165 2.73 19.29 -11.74
C LEU A 165 3.01 20.74 -11.32
N ILE A 166 3.78 20.94 -10.25
CA ILE A 166 4.19 22.27 -9.80
C ILE A 166 5.03 22.97 -10.88
N PHE A 167 5.94 22.27 -11.55
CA PHE A 167 6.71 22.84 -12.66
C PHE A 167 5.84 23.27 -13.83
N TYR A 168 4.91 22.42 -14.27
CA TYR A 168 3.98 22.77 -15.36
C TYR A 168 3.17 24.02 -15.01
N LEU A 169 2.60 24.07 -13.79
CA LEU A 169 1.83 25.22 -13.32
C LEU A 169 2.70 26.47 -13.19
N ALA A 170 3.94 26.33 -12.71
CA ALA A 170 4.87 27.45 -12.58
C ALA A 170 5.25 28.06 -13.93
N ALA A 171 5.47 27.25 -14.97
CA ALA A 171 5.76 27.80 -16.29
C ALA A 171 4.55 28.46 -16.94
N LEU A 172 3.35 27.90 -16.73
CA LEU A 172 2.09 28.52 -17.19
C LEU A 172 1.86 29.87 -16.50
N PHE A 173 2.09 29.95 -15.20
CA PHE A 173 1.89 31.18 -14.43
C PHE A 173 2.98 32.23 -14.69
N ARG A 174 4.24 31.79 -14.86
CA ARG A 174 5.39 32.66 -15.15
C ARG A 174 5.72 32.70 -16.64
N TRP A 175 4.71 32.67 -17.50
CA TRP A 175 4.88 32.65 -18.95
C TRP A 175 5.77 33.78 -19.49
N LEU A 176 5.67 34.99 -18.93
CA LEU A 176 6.52 36.12 -19.34
C LEU A 176 8.00 35.88 -19.03
N GLU A 177 8.30 35.17 -17.94
CA GLU A 177 9.67 34.79 -17.56
C GLU A 177 10.23 33.77 -18.53
N VAL A 178 9.43 32.77 -18.90
CA VAL A 178 9.78 31.77 -19.90
C VAL A 178 10.09 32.45 -21.23
N HIS A 179 9.28 33.44 -21.63
CA HIS A 179 9.53 34.21 -22.84
C HIS A 179 10.82 35.03 -22.75
N ARG A 180 11.08 35.71 -21.63
CA ARG A 180 12.33 36.47 -21.42
C ARG A 180 13.57 35.59 -21.51
N ILE A 181 13.51 34.39 -20.92
CA ILE A 181 14.59 33.42 -20.97
C ILE A 181 14.74 32.86 -22.39
N ALA A 182 13.65 32.55 -23.07
CA ALA A 182 13.72 32.05 -24.44
C ALA A 182 14.32 33.09 -25.41
N ASP A 183 13.96 34.37 -25.25
CA ASP A 183 14.47 35.47 -26.06
C ASP A 183 15.95 35.75 -25.82
N SER A 184 16.47 35.47 -24.61
CA SER A 184 17.90 35.59 -24.34
C SER A 184 18.74 34.48 -24.98
N PHE A 185 18.17 33.31 -25.24
CA PHE A 185 18.84 32.22 -25.94
C PHE A 185 18.71 32.33 -27.46
N LEU A 186 17.49 32.57 -27.98
CA LEU A 186 17.17 32.56 -29.41
C LEU A 186 16.15 33.67 -29.74
N PRO A 187 16.61 34.88 -30.10
CA PRO A 187 15.72 36.02 -30.27
C PRO A 187 14.74 35.88 -31.45
N GLY A 188 13.57 36.48 -31.31
CA GLY A 188 12.53 36.54 -32.34
C GLY A 188 11.68 35.27 -32.44
N TRP A 189 11.57 34.71 -33.65
CA TRP A 189 10.81 33.49 -33.93
C TRP A 189 11.27 32.22 -33.16
N GLY A 190 12.54 32.16 -32.75
CA GLY A 190 13.05 31.06 -31.94
C GLY A 190 12.46 31.06 -30.53
N ALA A 191 12.40 32.23 -29.91
CA ALA A 191 11.84 32.42 -28.58
C ALA A 191 10.38 32.00 -28.54
N THR A 192 9.58 32.46 -29.51
CA THR A 192 8.15 32.10 -29.59
C THR A 192 7.95 30.60 -29.79
N ALA A 193 8.79 29.94 -30.60
CA ALA A 193 8.73 28.49 -30.79
C ALA A 193 9.01 27.70 -29.49
N ILE A 194 10.06 28.08 -28.75
CA ILE A 194 10.40 27.44 -27.46
C ILE A 194 9.25 27.59 -26.46
N VAL A 195 8.76 28.81 -26.36
CA VAL A 195 7.67 29.24 -25.48
C VAL A 195 6.41 28.44 -25.82
N THR A 196 6.00 28.37 -27.09
CA THR A 196 4.88 27.52 -27.53
C THR A 196 5.10 26.04 -27.20
N ALA A 197 6.30 25.49 -27.42
CA ALA A 197 6.63 24.11 -27.08
C ALA A 197 6.47 23.84 -25.57
N VAL A 198 6.88 24.77 -24.71
CA VAL A 198 6.69 24.69 -23.25
C VAL A 198 5.21 24.66 -22.88
N LEU A 199 4.34 25.48 -23.49
CA LEU A 199 2.89 25.42 -23.21
C LEU A 199 2.27 24.11 -23.65
N VAL A 200 2.59 23.66 -24.86
CA VAL A 200 2.00 22.45 -25.42
C VAL A 200 2.41 21.25 -24.57
N THR A 201 3.69 21.15 -24.19
CA THR A 201 4.17 20.07 -23.33
C THR A 201 3.63 20.16 -21.91
N ALA A 202 3.48 21.36 -21.31
CA ALA A 202 2.79 21.53 -20.02
C ALA A 202 1.32 21.10 -20.09
N GLY A 203 0.60 21.53 -21.14
CA GLY A 203 -0.82 21.24 -21.35
C GLY A 203 -1.10 19.75 -21.53
N ILE A 204 -0.20 19.01 -22.17
CA ILE A 204 -0.26 17.54 -22.28
C ILE A 204 0.22 16.85 -20.99
N GLY A 205 1.26 17.40 -20.35
CA GLY A 205 1.88 16.84 -19.16
C GLY A 205 0.95 16.86 -17.94
N ILE A 206 0.18 17.93 -17.74
CA ILE A 206 -0.76 18.05 -16.61
C ILE A 206 -1.77 16.88 -16.54
N PRO A 207 -2.60 16.63 -17.57
CA PRO A 207 -3.56 15.52 -17.52
C PRO A 207 -2.87 14.17 -17.42
N LEU A 208 -1.70 14.01 -18.03
CA LEU A 208 -0.89 12.79 -17.93
C LEU A 208 -0.45 12.52 -16.49
N ARG A 209 0.09 13.52 -15.78
CA ARG A 209 0.50 13.39 -14.37
C ARG A 209 -0.70 13.16 -13.46
N CYS A 210 -1.83 13.86 -13.68
CA CYS A 210 -3.07 13.62 -12.96
C CYS A 210 -3.59 12.18 -13.17
N TYR A 211 -3.48 11.64 -14.38
CA TYR A 211 -3.81 10.25 -14.68
C TYR A 211 -2.91 9.28 -13.91
N LEU A 212 -1.61 9.53 -13.87
CA LEU A 212 -0.65 8.68 -13.14
C LEU A 212 -0.88 8.73 -11.62
N ILE A 213 -1.10 9.91 -11.05
CA ILE A 213 -1.46 10.07 -9.63
C ILE A 213 -2.72 9.30 -9.31
N SER A 214 -3.77 9.47 -10.12
CA SER A 214 -5.06 8.79 -9.91
C SER A 214 -4.89 7.27 -10.06
N GLY A 215 -4.14 6.81 -11.06
CA GLY A 215 -3.85 5.39 -11.26
C GLY A 215 -3.16 4.75 -10.06
N VAL A 216 -2.22 5.46 -9.43
CA VAL A 216 -1.56 4.98 -8.21
C VAL A 216 -2.49 5.06 -7.00
N ALA A 217 -3.26 6.14 -6.86
CA ALA A 217 -4.20 6.34 -5.75
C ALA A 217 -5.31 5.28 -5.72
N PHE A 218 -5.82 4.88 -6.89
CA PHE A 218 -6.87 3.87 -7.03
C PHE A 218 -6.36 2.44 -7.25
N ASP A 219 -5.05 2.20 -7.08
CA ASP A 219 -4.43 0.88 -7.25
C ASP A 219 -4.78 0.17 -8.58
N HIS A 220 -4.70 0.91 -9.67
CA HIS A 220 -5.07 0.37 -10.97
C HIS A 220 -4.06 -0.71 -11.41
N LEU A 221 -4.41 -1.99 -11.33
CA LEU A 221 -3.52 -3.14 -11.60
C LEU A 221 -2.78 -3.07 -12.96
N ARG A 222 -3.44 -2.59 -14.02
CA ARG A 222 -2.81 -2.43 -15.35
C ARG A 222 -1.97 -1.15 -15.51
N LEU A 223 -1.77 -0.36 -14.45
CA LEU A 223 -1.02 0.89 -14.53
C LEU A 223 0.44 0.63 -14.90
N GLY A 224 1.05 -0.43 -14.37
CA GLY A 224 2.43 -0.80 -14.71
C GLY A 224 2.63 -1.03 -16.21
N GLU A 225 1.74 -1.79 -16.84
CA GLU A 225 1.79 -2.05 -18.30
C GLU A 225 1.54 -0.79 -19.13
N LYS A 226 0.50 -0.01 -18.76
CA LYS A 226 0.19 1.25 -19.44
C LYS A 226 1.34 2.25 -19.32
N PHE A 227 1.95 2.35 -18.14
CA PHE A 227 3.10 3.20 -17.90
C PHE A 227 4.28 2.77 -18.78
N GLN A 228 4.61 1.48 -18.89
CA GLN A 228 5.71 1.05 -19.78
C GLN A 228 5.45 1.40 -21.24
N ARG A 229 4.18 1.39 -21.70
CA ARG A 229 3.83 1.85 -23.06
C ARG A 229 3.95 3.36 -23.22
N LEU A 230 3.57 4.13 -22.21
CA LEU A 230 3.66 5.59 -22.21
C LEU A 230 5.07 6.12 -21.91
N TYR A 231 5.94 5.29 -21.31
CA TYR A 231 7.24 5.68 -20.80
C TYR A 231 8.14 6.37 -21.83
N PRO A 232 8.25 5.93 -23.10
CA PRO A 232 9.08 6.64 -24.08
C PRO A 232 8.62 8.09 -24.30
N ALA A 233 7.32 8.34 -24.32
CA ALA A 233 6.78 9.69 -24.46
C ALA A 233 6.98 10.51 -23.18
N ILE A 234 6.77 9.90 -22.01
CA ILE A 234 7.01 10.52 -20.71
C ILE A 234 8.48 10.93 -20.57
N LEU A 235 9.43 10.06 -20.96
CA LEU A 235 10.85 10.32 -20.90
C LEU A 235 11.23 11.57 -21.70
N VAL A 236 10.74 11.69 -22.94
CA VAL A 236 11.02 12.87 -23.78
C VAL A 236 10.46 14.14 -23.15
N ILE A 237 9.24 14.10 -22.61
CA ILE A 237 8.64 15.24 -21.92
C ILE A 237 9.47 15.61 -20.69
N ASP A 238 9.94 14.63 -19.92
CA ASP A 238 10.70 14.90 -18.70
C ASP A 238 12.10 15.43 -18.95
N GLU A 239 12.78 14.95 -20.00
CA GLU A 239 14.07 15.50 -20.40
C GLU A 239 13.94 16.97 -20.83
N LEU A 240 12.86 17.32 -21.54
CA LEU A 240 12.58 18.73 -21.87
C LEU A 240 12.37 19.58 -20.61
N TRP A 241 11.73 19.00 -19.60
CA TRP A 241 11.43 19.68 -18.34
C TRP A 241 12.55 19.61 -17.30
N ALA A 242 13.63 18.88 -17.56
CA ALA A 242 14.80 18.85 -16.69
C ALA A 242 15.47 20.23 -16.59
N ILE A 243 15.27 21.10 -17.59
CA ILE A 243 15.79 22.48 -17.64
C ILE A 243 14.95 23.45 -16.78
N ALA A 244 13.78 23.03 -16.27
CA ALA A 244 12.90 23.87 -15.46
C ALA A 244 13.58 24.61 -14.26
N PRO A 245 14.60 24.07 -13.58
CA PRO A 245 15.32 24.79 -12.53
C PRO A 245 15.94 26.12 -13.00
N PHE A 246 16.23 26.28 -14.29
CA PHE A 246 16.73 27.54 -14.84
C PHE A 246 15.70 28.68 -14.78
N LEU A 247 14.39 28.36 -14.74
CA LEU A 247 13.33 29.35 -14.48
C LEU A 247 13.42 29.96 -13.07
N LEU A 248 14.13 29.27 -12.17
CA LEU A 248 14.35 29.68 -10.78
C LEU A 248 15.81 30.12 -10.54
N ALA A 249 16.68 30.11 -11.56
CA ALA A 249 18.11 30.37 -11.40
C ALA A 249 18.40 31.75 -10.78
N GLU A 250 17.57 32.76 -11.01
CA GLU A 250 17.70 34.07 -10.34
C GLU A 250 17.50 34.01 -8.82
N LYS A 251 16.74 33.02 -8.32
CA LYS A 251 16.45 32.84 -6.90
C LYS A 251 17.41 31.86 -6.22
N ILE A 252 17.74 30.76 -6.89
CA ILE A 252 18.54 29.67 -6.32
C ILE A 252 20.02 29.69 -6.76
N GLY A 253 20.37 30.50 -7.76
CA GLY A 253 21.68 30.55 -8.39
C GLY A 253 21.89 29.47 -9.47
N PHE A 254 22.80 29.74 -10.40
CA PHE A 254 23.10 28.84 -11.51
C PHE A 254 23.64 27.47 -11.05
N GLY A 255 24.51 27.44 -10.03
CA GLY A 255 25.06 26.17 -9.51
C GLY A 255 23.98 25.22 -9.00
N ALA A 256 23.00 25.73 -8.25
CA ALA A 256 21.88 24.94 -7.77
C ALA A 256 20.95 24.51 -8.93
N ALA A 257 20.74 25.37 -9.92
CA ALA A 257 19.96 25.03 -11.12
C ALA A 257 20.59 23.87 -11.91
N PHE A 258 21.92 23.88 -12.10
CA PHE A 258 22.63 22.76 -12.73
C PHE A 258 22.53 21.46 -11.93
N ALA A 259 22.73 21.52 -10.61
CA ALA A 259 22.61 20.35 -9.75
C ALA A 259 21.18 19.76 -9.77
N ALA A 260 20.16 20.62 -9.71
CA ALA A 260 18.77 20.20 -9.80
C ALA A 260 18.44 19.60 -11.18
N THR A 261 18.96 20.18 -12.26
CA THR A 261 18.80 19.67 -13.63
C THR A 261 19.40 18.27 -13.76
N ALA A 262 20.60 18.04 -13.23
CA ALA A 262 21.23 16.72 -13.23
C ALA A 262 20.38 15.68 -12.48
N GLY A 263 19.79 16.06 -11.34
CA GLY A 263 18.84 15.21 -10.62
C GLY A 263 17.60 14.88 -11.46
N LEU A 264 17.01 15.88 -12.12
CA LEU A 264 15.81 15.71 -12.96
C LEU A 264 16.07 14.81 -14.16
N LEU A 265 17.25 14.84 -14.77
CA LEU A 265 17.61 13.91 -15.84
C LEU A 265 17.62 12.44 -15.37
N TYR A 266 17.88 12.18 -14.10
CA TYR A 266 17.85 10.83 -13.53
C TYR A 266 16.45 10.38 -13.09
N LEU A 267 15.54 11.33 -12.81
CA LEU A 267 14.22 11.03 -12.25
C LEU A 267 13.36 10.07 -13.09
N PRO A 268 13.32 10.14 -14.43
CA PRO A 268 12.54 9.21 -15.25
C PRO A 268 12.95 7.74 -15.05
N PHE A 269 14.24 7.48 -14.82
CA PHE A 269 14.74 6.13 -14.54
C PHE A 269 14.31 5.65 -13.15
N SER A 270 14.27 6.58 -12.19
CA SER A 270 13.74 6.33 -10.85
C SER A 270 12.25 6.01 -10.88
N GLU A 271 11.45 6.80 -11.60
CA GLU A 271 10.01 6.54 -11.79
C GLU A 271 9.74 5.16 -12.36
N ARG A 272 10.49 4.77 -13.40
CA ARG A 272 10.37 3.45 -14.03
C ARG A 272 10.65 2.32 -13.04
N SER A 273 11.67 2.49 -12.20
CA SER A 273 12.06 1.53 -11.17
C SER A 273 10.99 1.44 -10.08
N LEU A 274 10.47 2.58 -9.61
CA LEU A 274 9.42 2.64 -8.59
C LEU A 274 8.13 1.95 -9.03
N ILE A 275 7.70 2.17 -10.27
CA ILE A 275 6.51 1.50 -10.81
C ILE A 275 6.71 0.00 -10.93
N ARG A 276 7.89 -0.46 -11.38
CA ARG A 276 8.21 -1.89 -11.43
C ARG A 276 8.18 -2.53 -10.05
N MET A 277 8.68 -1.84 -9.03
CA MET A 277 8.63 -2.31 -7.65
C MET A 277 7.20 -2.34 -7.08
N ALA A 278 6.36 -1.36 -7.44
CA ALA A 278 4.99 -1.24 -6.91
C ALA A 278 3.97 -2.20 -7.56
N TYR A 279 4.21 -2.63 -8.80
CA TYR A 279 3.30 -3.45 -9.61
C TYR A 279 3.96 -4.73 -10.16
N ARG A 280 4.93 -5.29 -9.44
CA ARG A 280 5.53 -6.58 -9.79
C ARG A 280 4.49 -7.69 -9.58
N ASN A 281 4.04 -8.32 -10.66
CA ASN A 281 3.31 -9.59 -10.62
C ASN A 281 4.22 -10.72 -10.14
#